data_AF-A0A8H9MTY9-F1
#
_entry.id   AF-A0A8H9MTY9-F1
#
_cell.length_a   1.000
_cell.length_b   1.000
_cell.length_c   1.000
_cell.angle_alpha   90.00
_cell.angle_beta   90.00
_cell.angle_gamma   90.00
#
_symmetry.space_group_name_H-M   'P 1'
#
loop_
_entity.id
_entity.type
_entity.pdbx_description
1 polymer ?
#
loop_
_entity_poly.entity_id
_entity_poly.type
_entity_poly.pdbx_seq_one_letter_code
_entity_poly.pdbx_strand_id
1 'polypeptide(L)'
;MQIKKNLSFVFYGVFIFIFGYLLVRSIIKPLNVGYSNFFILLLFSITILIIMLAIFQLFSRLNRKSDILLTLILVIALVSTQVYLMFALQMDAFADSFGIKGQAVQMLQNGGMFTGDSYFLVYPNNVLTTIIRYELYNFGANIGITNTYLLESGFVILCMNITFFTLFYIIRKEVGIKYSNIYLLIILFCVPFYGYLTYFYSDTLVLPFAALILLFYYLYTKNNKWFYFIIIGLLFAIGYHIKPNLIIMLPAIIIHLFFIKNWRKTLLNTAIILIVFAGVNTLYNPFTEKYGFERDNSLEFPQSHWIMMGLKGPEGRYDSSEFLYTKQFDTKEKKQEANKEIIKERITSYGPVGLLELYNMKMLSTWTDGTRAYSWYVKSAKEYPVAYDFLFGDKKVFADAFSQI
;
A
#
# COMPACT_ATOMS: atom_id res chain seq x y z
N MET A 1 1.29 -36.41 0.78
CA MET A 1 1.55 -35.73 -0.51
C MET A 1 0.25 -35.33 -1.22
N GLN A 2 -0.73 -36.22 -1.30
CA GLN A 2 -2.04 -35.96 -1.92
C GLN A 2 -2.82 -34.78 -1.31
N ILE A 3 -2.88 -34.68 0.03
CA ILE A 3 -3.58 -33.58 0.71
C ILE A 3 -3.00 -32.21 0.31
N LYS A 4 -1.66 -32.10 0.21
CA LYS A 4 -1.00 -30.85 -0.20
C LYS A 4 -1.36 -30.49 -1.65
N LYS A 5 -1.37 -31.47 -2.56
CA LYS A 5 -1.74 -31.28 -3.97
C LYS A 5 -3.19 -30.81 -4.11
N ASN A 6 -4.11 -31.44 -3.36
CA ASN A 6 -5.53 -31.05 -3.35
C ASN A 6 -5.72 -29.63 -2.80
N LEU A 7 -5.04 -29.28 -1.71
CA LEU A 7 -5.10 -27.93 -1.15
C LEU A 7 -4.53 -26.87 -2.10
N SER A 8 -3.42 -27.16 -2.80
CA SER A 8 -2.91 -26.27 -3.84
C SER A 8 -3.90 -26.10 -4.98
N PHE A 9 -4.55 -27.17 -5.44
CA PHE A 9 -5.56 -27.08 -6.50
C PHE A 9 -6.76 -26.23 -6.09
N VAL A 10 -7.28 -26.44 -4.88
CA VAL A 10 -8.37 -25.61 -4.32
C VAL A 10 -7.94 -24.15 -4.21
N PHE A 11 -6.73 -23.89 -3.71
CA PHE A 11 -6.20 -22.53 -3.63
C PHE A 11 -6.15 -21.86 -5.01
N TYR A 12 -5.58 -22.51 -6.03
CA TYR A 12 -5.53 -21.96 -7.38
C TYR A 12 -6.92 -21.75 -7.98
N GLY A 13 -7.85 -22.68 -7.77
CA GLY A 13 -9.23 -22.55 -8.25
C GLY A 13 -9.94 -21.34 -7.63
N VAL A 14 -9.86 -21.20 -6.30
CA VAL A 14 -10.42 -20.04 -5.57
C VAL A 14 -9.75 -18.73 -6.00
N PHE A 15 -8.42 -18.74 -6.14
CA PHE A 15 -7.66 -17.57 -6.60
C PHE A 15 -8.10 -17.13 -7.99
N ILE A 16 -8.15 -18.05 -8.96
CA ILE A 16 -8.61 -17.77 -10.33
C ILE A 16 -10.05 -17.26 -10.33
N PHE A 17 -10.93 -17.86 -9.52
CA PHE A 17 -12.33 -17.42 -9.42
C PHE A 17 -12.45 -15.99 -8.88
N ILE A 18 -11.78 -15.67 -7.77
CA ILE A 18 -11.83 -14.33 -7.16
C ILE A 18 -11.22 -13.28 -8.10
N PHE A 19 -10.03 -13.55 -8.65
CA PHE A 19 -9.37 -12.61 -9.56
C PHE A 19 -10.12 -12.47 -10.91
N GLY A 20 -10.70 -13.57 -11.41
CA GLY A 20 -11.58 -13.53 -12.58
C GLY A 20 -12.83 -12.71 -12.34
N TYR A 21 -13.48 -12.88 -11.19
CA TYR A 21 -14.60 -12.05 -10.75
C TYR A 21 -14.21 -10.57 -10.69
N LEU A 22 -13.10 -10.25 -10.02
CA LEU A 22 -12.59 -8.90 -9.90
C LEU A 22 -12.29 -8.29 -11.27
N LEU A 23 -11.62 -9.02 -12.16
CA LEU A 23 -11.31 -8.57 -13.51
C LEU A 23 -12.59 -8.19 -14.28
N VAL A 24 -13.60 -9.06 -14.26
CA VAL A 24 -14.89 -8.80 -14.90
C VAL A 24 -15.55 -7.55 -14.31
N ARG A 25 -15.53 -7.40 -12.98
CA ARG A 25 -16.14 -6.24 -12.31
C ARG A 25 -15.37 -4.94 -12.54
N SER A 26 -14.05 -4.99 -12.66
CA SER A 26 -13.21 -3.85 -13.03
C SER A 26 -13.49 -3.39 -14.46
N ILE A 27 -13.84 -4.28 -15.38
CA ILE A 27 -14.28 -3.88 -16.73
C ILE A 27 -15.67 -3.23 -16.69
N ILE A 28 -16.56 -3.71 -15.81
CA ILE A 28 -17.95 -3.25 -15.75
C ILE A 28 -18.13 -1.92 -15.01
N LYS A 29 -17.46 -1.68 -13.87
CA LYS A 29 -17.74 -0.50 -13.02
C LYS A 29 -17.53 0.86 -13.71
N PRO A 30 -16.49 1.10 -14.52
CA PRO A 30 -16.28 2.39 -15.19
C PRO A 30 -17.41 2.75 -16.18
N LEU A 31 -18.18 1.75 -16.63
CA LEU A 31 -19.37 1.94 -17.47
C LEU A 31 -20.50 2.67 -16.75
N ASN A 32 -20.54 2.53 -15.42
CA ASN A 32 -21.55 3.18 -14.58
C ASN A 32 -21.17 4.63 -14.21
N VAL A 33 -19.91 5.03 -14.44
CA VAL A 33 -19.35 6.30 -13.93
C VAL A 33 -18.99 7.31 -15.05
N GLY A 34 -19.16 6.94 -16.33
CA GLY A 34 -19.08 7.92 -17.44
C GLY A 34 -18.35 7.47 -18.70
N TYR A 35 -17.76 6.28 -18.74
CA TYR A 35 -17.32 5.68 -20.01
C TYR A 35 -18.55 5.07 -20.70
N SER A 36 -19.18 5.86 -21.56
CA SER A 36 -20.54 5.63 -22.09
C SER A 36 -20.72 4.41 -22.99
N ASN A 37 -19.74 3.50 -23.11
CA ASN A 37 -19.89 2.34 -23.99
C ASN A 37 -19.06 1.12 -23.57
N PHE A 38 -19.75 0.05 -23.14
CA PHE A 38 -19.19 -1.27 -22.81
C PHE A 38 -18.24 -1.80 -23.88
N PHE A 39 -18.63 -1.65 -25.14
CA PHE A 39 -17.87 -2.16 -26.26
C PHE A 39 -16.54 -1.43 -26.44
N ILE A 40 -16.46 -0.14 -26.07
CA ILE A 40 -15.21 0.62 -26.13
C ILE A 40 -14.23 0.08 -25.09
N LEU A 41 -14.63 -0.06 -23.82
CA LEU A 41 -13.75 -0.62 -22.79
C LEU A 41 -13.34 -2.06 -23.10
N LEU A 42 -14.28 -2.90 -23.53
CA LEU A 42 -13.98 -4.28 -23.93
C LEU A 42 -12.99 -4.32 -25.10
N LEU A 43 -13.19 -3.50 -26.13
CA LEU A 43 -12.27 -3.39 -27.26
C LEU A 43 -10.89 -2.92 -26.81
N PHE A 44 -10.81 -1.92 -25.93
CA PHE A 44 -9.55 -1.43 -25.36
C PHE A 44 -8.83 -2.53 -24.54
N SER A 45 -9.54 -3.25 -23.67
CA SER A 45 -8.96 -4.37 -22.90
C SER A 45 -8.47 -5.49 -23.80
N ILE A 46 -9.24 -5.89 -24.82
CA ILE A 46 -8.81 -6.89 -25.82
C ILE A 46 -7.59 -6.37 -26.59
N THR A 47 -7.57 -5.10 -26.97
CA THR A 47 -6.46 -4.47 -27.69
C THR A 47 -5.18 -4.51 -26.85
N ILE A 48 -5.26 -4.13 -25.56
CA ILE A 48 -4.12 -4.21 -24.65
C ILE A 48 -3.67 -5.65 -24.43
N LEU A 49 -4.59 -6.61 -24.30
CA LEU A 49 -4.24 -8.03 -24.21
C LEU A 49 -3.47 -8.49 -25.46
N ILE A 50 -3.94 -8.13 -26.66
CA ILE A 50 -3.26 -8.45 -27.93
C ILE A 50 -1.88 -7.80 -27.98
N ILE A 51 -1.75 -6.53 -27.57
CA ILE A 51 -0.47 -5.83 -27.48
C ILE A 51 0.46 -6.55 -26.49
N MET A 52 -0.01 -6.93 -25.31
CA MET A 52 0.78 -7.67 -24.33
C MET A 52 1.22 -9.05 -24.86
N LEU A 53 0.35 -9.76 -25.58
CA LEU A 53 0.70 -11.02 -26.24
C LEU A 53 1.75 -10.82 -27.34
N ALA A 54 1.60 -9.78 -28.16
CA ALA A 54 2.57 -9.43 -29.20
C ALA A 54 3.92 -9.07 -28.58
N ILE A 55 3.94 -8.26 -27.52
CA ILE A 55 5.15 -7.91 -26.75
C ILE A 55 5.77 -9.17 -26.14
N PHE A 56 4.97 -10.07 -25.56
CA PHE A 56 5.47 -11.34 -25.03
C PHE A 56 6.14 -12.20 -26.11
N GLN A 57 5.53 -12.28 -27.29
CA GLN A 57 6.09 -12.99 -28.44
C GLN A 57 7.37 -12.31 -28.94
N LEU A 58 7.42 -10.99 -29.02
CA LEU A 58 8.63 -10.24 -29.38
C LEU A 58 9.76 -10.51 -28.38
N PHE A 59 9.47 -10.40 -27.08
CA PHE A 59 10.45 -10.67 -26.03
C PHE A 59 10.87 -12.14 -26.02
N SER A 60 10.02 -13.06 -26.47
CA SER A 60 10.36 -14.49 -26.56
C SER A 60 11.44 -14.81 -27.59
N ARG A 61 11.65 -13.91 -28.56
CA ARG A 61 12.66 -14.06 -29.63
C ARG A 61 14.00 -13.42 -29.28
N LEU A 62 14.09 -12.71 -28.16
CA LEU A 62 15.31 -12.01 -27.77
C LEU A 62 16.35 -13.00 -27.24
N ASN A 63 17.62 -12.73 -27.55
CA ASN A 63 18.73 -13.42 -26.91
C ASN A 63 19.07 -12.75 -25.57
N ARG A 64 19.91 -13.41 -24.77
CA ARG A 64 20.29 -12.92 -23.43
C ARG A 64 20.92 -11.51 -23.42
N LYS A 65 21.70 -11.14 -24.45
CA LYS A 65 22.31 -9.80 -24.52
C LYS A 65 21.24 -8.74 -24.78
N SER A 66 20.32 -9.03 -25.70
CA SER A 66 19.17 -8.17 -26.00
C SER A 66 18.24 -8.02 -24.79
N ASP A 67 18.00 -9.08 -24.02
CA ASP A 67 17.22 -9.00 -22.78
C ASP A 67 17.85 -8.09 -21.73
N ILE A 68 19.19 -8.14 -21.57
CA ILE A 68 19.91 -7.27 -20.64
C ILE A 68 19.85 -5.81 -21.10
N LEU A 69 20.03 -5.55 -22.40
CA LEU A 69 19.89 -4.21 -22.97
C LEU A 69 18.47 -3.68 -22.78
N LEU A 70 17.45 -4.51 -23.02
CA LEU A 70 16.05 -4.15 -22.76
C LEU A 70 15.81 -3.84 -21.29
N THR A 71 16.34 -4.65 -20.35
CA THR A 71 16.27 -4.33 -18.92
C THR A 71 16.83 -2.92 -18.66
N LEU A 72 18.02 -2.62 -19.20
CA LEU A 72 18.66 -1.31 -19.00
C LEU A 72 17.78 -0.17 -19.54
N ILE A 73 17.23 -0.32 -20.74
CA ILE A 73 16.33 0.68 -21.36
C ILE A 73 15.09 0.89 -20.49
N LEU A 74 14.45 -0.18 -20.03
CA LEU A 74 13.25 -0.10 -19.19
C LEU A 74 13.55 0.56 -17.83
N VAL A 75 14.68 0.23 -17.22
CA VAL A 75 15.11 0.85 -15.95
C VAL A 75 15.38 2.35 -16.15
N ILE A 76 16.11 2.72 -17.21
CA ILE A 76 16.39 4.13 -17.52
C ILE A 76 15.08 4.88 -17.76
N ALA A 77 14.16 4.33 -18.56
CA ALA A 77 12.87 4.94 -18.83
C ALA A 77 12.02 5.11 -17.54
N LEU A 78 12.00 4.09 -16.67
CA LEU A 78 11.27 4.14 -15.40
C LEU A 78 11.81 5.24 -14.49
N VAL A 79 13.12 5.24 -14.25
CA VAL A 79 13.77 6.20 -13.35
C VAL A 79 13.74 7.62 -13.93
N SER A 80 13.97 7.79 -15.23
CA SER A 80 13.90 9.11 -15.87
C SER A 80 12.49 9.70 -15.81
N THR A 81 11.46 8.88 -16.00
CA THR A 81 10.05 9.31 -15.86
C THR A 81 9.77 9.74 -14.42
N GLN A 82 10.19 8.96 -13.43
CA GLN A 82 10.04 9.32 -12.01
C GLN A 82 10.74 10.66 -11.68
N VAL A 83 11.98 10.83 -12.12
CA VAL A 83 12.77 12.05 -11.90
C VAL A 83 12.12 13.24 -12.61
N TYR A 84 11.69 13.09 -13.85
CA TYR A 84 10.97 14.14 -14.58
C TYR A 84 9.71 14.58 -13.81
N LEU A 85 8.88 13.61 -13.38
CA LEU A 85 7.66 13.91 -12.66
C LEU A 85 7.91 14.52 -11.28
N MET A 86 8.98 14.12 -10.58
CA MET A 86 9.38 14.75 -9.31
C MET A 86 9.62 16.25 -9.46
N PHE A 87 10.23 16.69 -10.57
CA PHE A 87 10.44 18.13 -10.82
C PHE A 87 9.20 18.81 -11.40
N ALA A 88 8.50 18.16 -12.31
CA ALA A 88 7.31 18.71 -12.96
C ALA A 88 6.11 18.81 -12.01
N LEU A 89 5.94 17.88 -11.08
CA LEU A 89 4.76 17.80 -10.23
C LEU A 89 5.14 18.01 -8.76
N GLN A 90 4.90 19.23 -8.29
CA GLN A 90 4.99 19.57 -6.87
C GLN A 90 3.57 19.82 -6.35
N MET A 91 3.00 18.81 -5.71
CA MET A 91 1.62 18.83 -5.24
C MET A 91 1.54 18.87 -3.73
N ASP A 92 0.56 19.62 -3.21
CA ASP A 92 0.31 19.67 -1.79
C ASP A 92 -0.54 18.50 -1.32
N ALA A 93 -0.24 18.09 -0.09
CA ALA A 93 -0.88 16.95 0.54
C ALA A 93 -2.35 17.25 0.83
N PHE A 94 -3.19 16.22 0.81
CA PHE A 94 -4.59 16.30 1.21
C PHE A 94 -4.92 15.25 2.28
N ALA A 95 -6.11 15.38 2.88
CA ALA A 95 -6.60 14.53 3.97
C ALA A 95 -5.56 14.43 5.12
N ASP A 96 -5.40 13.24 5.70
CA ASP A 96 -4.49 12.96 6.81
C ASP A 96 -3.04 13.39 6.54
N SER A 97 -2.58 13.28 5.29
CA SER A 97 -1.21 13.67 4.92
C SER A 97 -0.98 15.18 5.04
N PHE A 98 -2.02 16.01 4.88
CA PHE A 98 -1.94 17.46 5.10
C PHE A 98 -1.62 17.78 6.58
N GLY A 99 -2.34 17.16 7.52
CA GLY A 99 -2.10 17.33 8.96
C GLY A 99 -0.69 16.88 9.36
N ILE A 100 -0.26 15.72 8.85
CA ILE A 100 1.10 15.20 9.08
C ILE A 100 2.17 16.13 8.52
N LYS A 101 1.95 16.71 7.33
CA LYS A 101 2.87 17.68 6.73
C LYS A 101 2.97 18.94 7.58
N GLY A 102 1.83 19.51 7.98
CA GLY A 102 1.77 20.67 8.86
C GLY A 102 2.54 20.45 10.16
N GLN A 103 2.29 19.32 10.84
CA GLN A 103 2.99 18.97 12.07
C GLN A 103 4.51 18.82 11.87
N ALA A 104 4.96 18.16 10.80
CA ALA A 104 6.38 18.01 10.52
C ALA A 104 7.09 19.35 10.27
N VAL A 105 6.43 20.29 9.56
CA VAL A 105 6.96 21.65 9.36
C VAL A 105 7.03 22.42 10.68
N GLN A 106 6.02 22.29 11.55
CA GLN A 106 6.04 22.93 12.87
C GLN A 106 7.14 22.33 13.77
N MET A 107 7.37 21.02 13.71
CA MET A 107 8.46 20.37 14.44
C MET A 107 9.83 20.93 14.04
N LEU A 108 10.07 21.23 12.75
CA LEU A 108 11.33 21.90 12.33
C LEU A 108 11.55 23.24 13.02
N GLN A 109 10.47 24.01 13.21
CA GLN A 109 10.53 25.32 13.87
C GLN A 109 10.64 25.18 15.40
N ASN A 110 10.18 24.07 15.95
CA ASN A 110 10.13 23.78 17.38
C ASN A 110 11.25 22.81 17.83
N GLY A 111 12.42 22.84 17.19
CA GLY A 111 13.59 22.03 17.59
C GLY A 111 13.38 20.50 17.52
N GLY A 112 12.45 20.04 16.70
CA GLY A 112 12.08 18.64 16.53
C GLY A 112 10.98 18.15 17.45
N MET A 113 10.40 19.03 18.29
CA MET A 113 9.38 18.64 19.26
C MET A 113 7.96 18.81 18.71
N PHE A 114 7.11 17.84 19.03
CA PHE A 114 5.67 17.87 18.79
C PHE A 114 5.02 19.11 19.41
N THR A 115 3.99 19.65 18.75
CA THR A 115 3.36 20.93 19.10
C THR A 115 1.95 20.79 19.68
N GLY A 116 1.50 19.57 19.99
CA GLY A 116 0.26 19.34 20.73
C GLY A 116 -1.02 19.22 19.90
N ASP A 117 -0.94 18.93 18.59
CA ASP A 117 -2.14 18.71 17.77
C ASP A 117 -2.92 17.46 18.21
N SER A 118 -4.14 17.70 18.72
CA SER A 118 -5.09 16.68 19.17
C SER A 118 -5.35 15.55 18.16
N TYR A 119 -5.15 15.81 16.86
CA TYR A 119 -5.23 14.81 15.80
C TYR A 119 -4.38 13.56 16.10
N PHE A 120 -3.15 13.74 16.60
CA PHE A 120 -2.23 12.62 16.86
C PHE A 120 -2.57 11.82 18.11
N LEU A 121 -3.31 12.42 19.04
CA LEU A 121 -3.84 11.72 20.22
C LEU A 121 -4.98 10.78 19.83
N VAL A 122 -5.78 11.18 18.83
CA VAL A 122 -6.85 10.34 18.28
C VAL A 122 -6.31 9.27 17.33
N TYR A 123 -5.34 9.64 16.49
CA TYR A 123 -4.75 8.80 15.44
C TYR A 123 -3.24 8.56 15.63
N PRO A 124 -2.84 7.79 16.65
CA PRO A 124 -1.43 7.54 16.94
C PRO A 124 -0.71 6.77 15.81
N ASN A 125 -1.45 6.10 14.92
CA ASN A 125 -0.89 5.43 13.74
C ASN A 125 -0.20 6.38 12.75
N ASN A 126 -0.45 7.70 12.84
CA ASN A 126 0.19 8.69 11.97
C ASN A 126 1.51 9.24 12.54
N VAL A 127 1.84 8.95 13.81
CA VAL A 127 3.01 9.52 14.50
C VAL A 127 4.32 9.14 13.82
N LEU A 128 4.53 7.86 13.49
CA LEU A 128 5.78 7.44 12.86
C LEU A 128 5.97 8.07 11.47
N THR A 129 4.89 8.16 10.68
CA THR A 129 4.92 8.85 9.38
C THR A 129 5.29 10.32 9.53
N THR A 130 4.80 11.00 10.57
CA THR A 130 5.19 12.39 10.88
C THR A 130 6.66 12.51 11.25
N ILE A 131 7.18 11.62 12.10
CA ILE A 131 8.59 11.63 12.50
C ILE A 131 9.49 11.39 11.29
N ILE A 132 9.17 10.41 10.43
CA ILE A 132 9.94 10.16 9.19
C ILE A 132 9.93 11.40 8.29
N ARG A 133 8.79 12.07 8.15
CA ARG A 133 8.67 13.30 7.37
C ARG A 133 9.50 14.44 7.96
N TYR A 134 9.45 14.63 9.28
CA TYR A 134 10.27 15.62 9.98
C TYR A 134 11.76 15.35 9.76
N GLU A 135 12.23 14.12 9.97
CA GLU A 135 13.64 13.76 9.79
C GLU A 135 14.10 13.96 8.36
N LEU A 136 13.25 13.66 7.37
CA LEU A 136 13.52 13.94 5.97
C LEU A 136 13.72 15.44 5.71
N TYR A 137 12.87 16.29 6.28
CA TYR A 137 13.01 17.74 6.12
C TYR A 137 14.22 18.29 6.87
N ASN A 138 14.49 17.79 8.07
CA ASN A 138 15.65 18.17 8.87
C ASN A 138 16.95 17.80 8.15
N PHE A 139 17.02 16.58 7.60
CA PHE A 139 18.10 16.16 6.73
C PHE A 139 18.26 17.08 5.52
N GLY A 140 17.17 17.38 4.82
CA GLY A 140 17.17 18.30 3.67
C GLY A 140 17.72 19.68 4.02
N ALA A 141 17.27 20.27 5.14
CA ALA A 141 17.76 21.56 5.62
C ALA A 141 19.28 21.54 5.89
N ASN A 142 19.79 20.46 6.49
CA ASN A 142 21.23 20.31 6.78
C ASN A 142 22.11 20.20 5.52
N ILE A 143 21.55 19.76 4.39
CA ILE A 143 22.26 19.69 3.09
C ILE A 143 21.86 20.82 2.13
N GLY A 144 21.11 21.83 2.60
CA GLY A 144 20.71 22.99 1.80
C GLY A 144 19.51 22.78 0.87
N ILE A 145 18.79 21.66 0.98
CA ILE A 145 17.56 21.39 0.21
C ILE A 145 16.35 21.74 1.08
N THR A 146 15.76 22.90 0.85
CA THR A 146 14.57 23.37 1.59
C THR A 146 13.24 23.08 0.88
N ASN A 147 13.29 22.63 -0.39
CA ASN A 147 12.08 22.27 -1.13
C ASN A 147 11.53 20.93 -0.63
N THR A 148 10.54 20.98 0.26
CA THR A 148 9.90 19.81 0.87
C THR A 148 9.24 18.88 -0.15
N TYR A 149 8.67 19.41 -1.23
CA TYR A 149 8.05 18.59 -2.30
C TYR A 149 9.05 17.68 -3.00
N LEU A 150 10.26 18.20 -3.26
CA LEU A 150 11.34 17.42 -3.88
C LEU A 150 11.86 16.35 -2.91
N LEU A 151 12.03 16.69 -1.64
CA LEU A 151 12.44 15.72 -0.62
C LEU A 151 11.43 14.57 -0.52
N GLU A 152 10.13 14.89 -0.43
CA GLU A 152 9.06 13.90 -0.36
C GLU A 152 9.00 13.01 -1.58
N SER A 153 8.97 13.60 -2.78
CA SER A 153 8.90 12.85 -4.03
C SER A 153 10.14 11.96 -4.20
N GLY A 154 11.33 12.48 -3.88
CA GLY A 154 12.57 11.71 -3.91
C GLY A 154 12.55 10.51 -2.94
N PHE A 155 12.00 10.69 -1.74
CA PHE A 155 11.86 9.60 -0.77
C PHE A 155 10.82 8.56 -1.22
N VAL A 156 9.69 9.00 -1.78
CA VAL A 156 8.69 8.09 -2.36
C VAL A 156 9.28 7.29 -3.52
N ILE A 157 10.05 7.93 -4.41
CA ILE A 157 10.78 7.26 -5.49
C ILE A 157 11.73 6.19 -4.93
N LEU A 158 12.45 6.51 -3.85
CA LEU A 158 13.31 5.53 -3.18
C LEU A 158 12.52 4.33 -2.66
N CYS A 159 11.40 4.56 -1.94
CA CYS A 159 10.53 3.49 -1.44
C CYS A 159 9.98 2.61 -2.58
N MET A 160 9.49 3.23 -3.66
CA MET A 160 8.99 2.52 -4.83
C MET A 160 10.09 1.72 -5.52
N ASN A 161 11.28 2.28 -5.72
CA ASN A 161 12.36 1.58 -6.41
C ASN A 161 12.95 0.43 -5.59
N ILE A 162 13.06 0.56 -4.26
CA ILE A 162 13.40 -0.58 -3.39
C ILE A 162 12.40 -1.72 -3.62
N THR A 163 11.10 -1.38 -3.67
CA THR A 163 10.02 -2.34 -3.90
C THR A 163 10.12 -2.98 -5.29
N PHE A 164 10.20 -2.15 -6.33
CA PHE A 164 10.20 -2.58 -7.71
C PHE A 164 11.39 -3.49 -8.03
N PHE A 165 12.59 -3.10 -7.60
CA PHE A 165 13.81 -3.86 -7.88
C PHE A 165 13.95 -5.12 -7.01
N THR A 166 13.40 -5.10 -5.80
CA THR A 166 13.31 -6.32 -4.96
C THR A 166 12.43 -7.38 -5.62
N LEU A 167 11.24 -6.99 -6.08
CA LEU A 167 10.33 -7.90 -6.78
C LEU A 167 10.89 -8.32 -8.15
N PHE A 168 11.51 -7.40 -8.89
CA PHE A 168 12.24 -7.71 -10.13
C PHE A 168 13.29 -8.80 -9.90
N TYR A 169 14.07 -8.68 -8.82
CA TYR A 169 15.07 -9.68 -8.44
C TYR A 169 14.45 -11.06 -8.20
N ILE A 170 13.36 -11.12 -7.42
CA ILE A 170 12.65 -12.38 -7.13
C ILE A 170 12.13 -13.01 -8.42
N ILE A 171 11.42 -12.23 -9.26
CA ILE A 171 10.87 -12.69 -10.54
C ILE A 171 12.00 -13.19 -11.45
N ARG A 172 13.09 -12.43 -11.59
CA ARG A 172 14.23 -12.81 -12.41
C ARG A 172 14.86 -14.13 -11.94
N LYS A 173 14.89 -14.39 -10.63
CA LYS A 173 15.44 -15.64 -10.07
C LYS A 173 14.51 -16.83 -10.26
N GLU A 174 13.20 -16.63 -10.15
CA GLU A 174 12.23 -17.73 -10.24
C GLU A 174 11.85 -18.09 -11.67
N VAL A 175 11.62 -17.10 -12.53
CA VAL A 175 11.07 -17.31 -13.87
C VAL A 175 11.98 -16.81 -14.99
N GLY A 176 13.01 -16.03 -14.68
CA GLY A 176 14.04 -15.59 -15.63
C GLY A 176 13.90 -14.14 -16.12
N ILE A 177 14.91 -13.68 -16.86
CA ILE A 177 15.05 -12.27 -17.25
C ILE A 177 13.91 -11.75 -18.13
N LYS A 178 13.39 -12.60 -19.02
CA LYS A 178 12.26 -12.27 -19.91
C LYS A 178 11.03 -11.81 -19.13
N TYR A 179 10.59 -12.59 -18.15
CA TYR A 179 9.42 -12.24 -17.33
C TYR A 179 9.70 -11.06 -16.42
N SER A 180 10.94 -10.89 -15.99
CA SER A 180 11.33 -9.70 -15.24
C SER A 180 11.29 -8.41 -16.09
N ASN A 181 11.56 -8.50 -17.40
CA ASN A 181 11.38 -7.40 -18.34
C ASN A 181 9.90 -7.07 -18.57
N ILE A 182 9.03 -8.08 -18.67
CA ILE A 182 7.58 -7.87 -18.74
C ILE A 182 7.07 -7.18 -17.48
N TYR A 183 7.56 -7.60 -16.32
CA TYR A 183 7.23 -6.96 -15.05
C TYR A 183 7.66 -5.49 -15.01
N LEU A 184 8.87 -5.15 -15.45
CA LEU A 184 9.32 -3.74 -15.53
C LEU A 184 8.45 -2.93 -16.51
N LEU A 185 8.05 -3.53 -17.62
CA LEU A 185 7.15 -2.90 -18.58
C LEU A 185 5.78 -2.61 -17.94
N ILE A 186 5.20 -3.57 -17.22
CA ILE A 186 3.94 -3.37 -16.48
C ILE A 186 4.07 -2.21 -15.49
N ILE A 187 5.18 -2.12 -14.75
CA ILE A 187 5.42 -1.02 -13.82
C ILE A 187 5.57 0.31 -14.53
N LEU A 188 6.33 0.35 -15.63
CA LEU A 188 6.55 1.56 -16.43
C LEU A 188 5.24 2.16 -16.94
N PHE A 189 4.21 1.33 -17.10
CA PHE A 189 2.90 1.73 -17.58
C PHE A 189 1.82 1.70 -16.49
N CYS A 190 2.18 1.42 -15.23
CA CYS A 190 1.23 1.48 -14.13
C CYS A 190 1.08 2.94 -13.65
N VAL A 191 0.16 3.67 -14.27
CA VAL A 191 -0.12 5.09 -14.02
C VAL A 191 -0.28 5.45 -12.54
N PRO A 192 -0.99 4.66 -11.70
CA PRO A 192 -1.10 4.97 -10.27
C PRO A 192 0.25 5.13 -9.57
N PHE A 193 1.30 4.37 -9.94
CA PHE A 193 2.62 4.57 -9.34
C PHE A 193 3.20 5.96 -9.59
N TYR A 194 2.85 6.59 -10.71
CA TYR A 194 3.25 7.96 -11.02
C TYR A 194 2.40 8.99 -10.29
N GLY A 195 1.09 8.78 -10.20
CA GLY A 195 0.19 9.64 -9.41
C GLY A 195 0.56 9.67 -7.93
N TYR A 196 0.97 8.53 -7.37
CA TYR A 196 1.41 8.41 -5.98
C TYR A 196 2.81 8.95 -5.70
N LEU A 197 3.60 9.35 -6.72
CA LEU A 197 4.93 9.96 -6.49
C LEU A 197 4.86 11.22 -5.65
N THR A 198 3.77 11.97 -5.77
CA THR A 198 3.54 13.23 -5.06
C THR A 198 2.82 13.03 -3.73
N TYR A 199 2.49 11.78 -3.36
CA TYR A 199 1.76 11.45 -2.14
C TYR A 199 2.65 10.69 -1.15
N PHE A 200 3.31 11.46 -0.28
CA PHE A 200 4.06 10.93 0.84
C PHE A 200 3.09 10.58 1.98
N TYR A 201 2.85 9.28 2.20
CA TYR A 201 1.95 8.79 3.25
C TYR A 201 2.20 7.29 3.52
N SER A 202 1.44 6.70 4.45
CA SER A 202 1.62 5.31 4.88
C SER A 202 1.64 4.28 3.73
N ASP A 203 0.82 4.48 2.69
CA ASP A 203 0.74 3.61 1.51
C ASP A 203 2.05 3.48 0.75
N THR A 204 2.71 4.60 0.46
CA THR A 204 3.97 4.62 -0.31
C THR A 204 5.16 4.22 0.56
N LEU A 205 5.14 4.60 1.84
CA LEU A 205 6.21 4.32 2.78
C LEU A 205 6.31 2.84 3.18
N VAL A 206 5.19 2.10 3.19
CA VAL A 206 5.20 0.68 3.61
C VAL A 206 5.64 -0.28 2.50
N LEU A 207 5.58 0.13 1.23
CA LEU A 207 5.93 -0.71 0.07
C LEU A 207 7.28 -1.45 0.22
N PRO A 208 8.40 -0.78 0.58
CA PRO A 208 9.68 -1.48 0.71
C PRO A 208 9.65 -2.55 1.80
N PHE A 209 8.91 -2.35 2.90
CA PHE A 209 8.79 -3.35 3.96
C PHE A 209 8.09 -4.61 3.45
N ALA A 210 6.98 -4.46 2.72
CA ALA A 210 6.27 -5.60 2.13
C ALA A 210 7.17 -6.38 1.15
N ALA A 211 7.88 -5.68 0.26
CA ALA A 211 8.77 -6.32 -0.72
C ALA A 211 9.97 -7.01 -0.05
N LEU A 212 10.58 -6.38 0.97
CA LEU A 212 11.71 -6.94 1.69
C LEU A 212 11.30 -8.14 2.56
N ILE A 213 10.13 -8.10 3.20
CA ILE A 213 9.56 -9.27 3.89
C ILE A 213 9.43 -10.44 2.92
N LEU A 214 8.87 -10.18 1.73
CA LEU A 214 8.76 -11.21 0.69
C LEU A 214 10.13 -11.70 0.22
N LEU A 215 11.12 -10.83 0.07
CA LEU A 215 12.48 -11.19 -0.30
C LEU A 215 13.14 -12.12 0.72
N PHE A 216 13.14 -11.74 2.00
CA PHE A 216 13.77 -12.56 3.04
C PHE A 216 13.02 -13.88 3.24
N TYR A 217 11.70 -13.86 3.08
CA TYR A 217 10.91 -15.08 3.07
C TYR A 217 11.28 -15.97 1.87
N TYR A 218 11.38 -15.39 0.68
CA TYR A 218 11.83 -16.07 -0.53
C TYR A 218 13.22 -16.69 -0.36
N LEU A 219 14.19 -15.94 0.16
CA LEU A 219 15.54 -16.44 0.43
C LEU A 219 15.50 -17.62 1.41
N TYR A 220 14.68 -17.54 2.48
CA TYR A 220 14.46 -18.66 3.39
C TYR A 220 13.97 -19.92 2.66
N THR A 221 13.04 -19.79 1.69
CA THR A 221 12.56 -20.96 0.95
C THR A 221 13.67 -21.65 0.15
N LYS A 222 14.71 -20.92 -0.27
CA LYS A 222 15.83 -21.44 -1.07
C LYS A 222 16.97 -22.01 -0.24
N ASN A 223 17.31 -21.40 0.89
CA ASN A 223 18.52 -21.74 1.64
C ASN A 223 18.24 -22.15 3.11
N ASN A 224 16.98 -22.08 3.54
CA ASN A 224 16.50 -22.57 4.83
C ASN A 224 17.19 -21.96 6.07
N LYS A 225 17.74 -20.74 5.95
CA LYS A 225 18.43 -20.02 7.02
C LYS A 225 17.44 -19.32 7.97
N TRP A 226 17.47 -19.66 9.25
CA TRP A 226 16.48 -19.22 10.24
C TRP A 226 16.55 -17.71 10.56
N PHE A 227 17.73 -17.08 10.48
CA PHE A 227 17.90 -15.67 10.85
C PHE A 227 17.11 -14.70 9.95
N TYR A 228 16.65 -15.13 8.77
CA TYR A 228 15.73 -14.33 7.97
C TYR A 228 14.43 -14.02 8.69
N PHE A 229 14.00 -14.88 9.62
CA PHE A 229 12.83 -14.59 10.46
C PHE A 229 13.08 -13.48 11.49
N ILE A 230 14.33 -13.25 11.90
CA ILE A 230 14.68 -12.06 12.69
C ILE A 230 14.46 -10.82 11.83
N ILE A 231 15.01 -10.81 10.61
CA ILE A 231 14.89 -9.66 9.70
C ILE A 231 13.42 -9.40 9.35
N ILE A 232 12.64 -10.45 9.05
CA ILE A 232 11.20 -10.35 8.81
C ILE A 232 10.48 -9.77 10.04
N GLY A 233 10.82 -10.21 11.26
CA GLY A 233 10.27 -9.66 12.50
C GLY A 233 10.57 -8.16 12.67
N LEU A 234 11.80 -7.73 12.40
CA LEU A 234 12.19 -6.31 12.43
C LEU A 234 11.41 -5.49 11.40
N LEU A 235 11.29 -5.99 10.16
CA LEU A 235 10.53 -5.32 9.10
C LEU A 235 9.04 -5.23 9.43
N PHE A 236 8.44 -6.27 10.03
CA PHE A 236 7.07 -6.22 10.51
C PHE A 236 6.90 -5.18 11.62
N ALA A 237 7.81 -5.12 12.59
CA ALA A 237 7.70 -4.18 13.71
C ALA A 237 7.69 -2.73 13.23
N ILE A 238 8.66 -2.35 12.40
CA ILE A 238 8.77 -0.98 11.88
C ILE A 238 7.62 -0.70 10.89
N GLY A 239 7.38 -1.61 9.95
CA GLY A 239 6.34 -1.44 8.94
C GLY A 239 4.92 -1.41 9.50
N TYR A 240 4.66 -2.09 10.62
CA TYR A 240 3.37 -2.05 11.33
C TYR A 240 3.06 -0.65 11.85
N HIS A 241 4.05 0.08 12.37
CA HIS A 241 3.87 1.45 12.84
C HIS A 241 3.73 2.47 11.71
N ILE A 242 4.13 2.13 10.48
CA ILE A 242 3.83 2.93 9.28
C ILE A 242 2.41 2.60 8.81
N LYS A 243 2.08 1.31 8.67
CA LYS A 243 0.78 0.84 8.22
C LYS A 243 0.43 -0.50 8.90
N PRO A 244 -0.47 -0.51 9.89
CA PRO A 244 -0.82 -1.72 10.64
C PRO A 244 -1.29 -2.90 9.78
N ASN A 245 -1.92 -2.60 8.63
CA ASN A 245 -2.41 -3.60 7.67
C ASN A 245 -1.30 -4.47 7.05
N LEU A 246 -0.02 -4.09 7.17
CA LEU A 246 1.10 -4.93 6.75
C LEU A 246 1.06 -6.33 7.41
N ILE A 247 0.52 -6.42 8.63
CA ILE A 247 0.43 -7.67 9.40
C ILE A 247 -0.36 -8.77 8.67
N ILE A 248 -1.20 -8.43 7.68
CA ILE A 248 -1.94 -9.41 6.86
C ILE A 248 -0.99 -10.36 6.11
N MET A 249 0.25 -9.96 5.84
CA MET A 249 1.26 -10.84 5.24
C MET A 249 1.69 -11.98 6.17
N LEU A 250 1.59 -11.82 7.50
CA LEU A 250 2.04 -12.82 8.46
C LEU A 250 1.20 -14.12 8.38
N PRO A 251 -0.15 -14.08 8.42
CA PRO A 251 -0.96 -15.27 8.16
C PRO A 251 -0.62 -15.97 6.83
N ALA A 252 -0.40 -15.21 5.75
CA ALA A 252 -0.05 -15.79 4.44
C ALA A 252 1.29 -16.56 4.50
N ILE A 253 2.30 -15.98 5.16
CA ILE A 253 3.60 -16.64 5.41
C ILE A 253 3.41 -17.91 6.24
N ILE A 254 2.62 -17.86 7.31
CA ILE A 254 2.36 -19.00 8.21
C ILE A 254 1.67 -20.14 7.45
N ILE A 255 0.61 -19.83 6.70
CA ILE A 255 -0.12 -20.79 5.87
C ILE A 255 0.84 -21.45 4.87
N HIS A 256 1.65 -20.65 4.16
CA HIS A 256 2.62 -21.21 3.23
C HIS A 256 3.69 -22.06 3.93
N LEU A 257 4.17 -21.67 5.11
CA LEU A 257 5.10 -22.48 5.90
C LEU A 257 4.53 -23.84 6.29
N PHE A 258 3.24 -23.95 6.62
CA PHE A 258 2.60 -25.25 6.85
C PHE A 258 2.57 -26.14 5.60
N PHE A 259 2.57 -25.56 4.40
CA PHE A 259 2.68 -26.32 3.15
C PHE A 259 4.11 -26.81 2.90
N ILE A 260 5.14 -26.00 3.19
CA ILE A 260 6.52 -26.32 2.81
C ILE A 260 7.41 -26.86 3.94
N LYS A 261 6.99 -26.74 5.22
CA LYS A 261 7.73 -27.21 6.40
C LYS A 261 6.84 -28.06 7.31
N ASN A 262 7.46 -28.67 8.34
CA ASN A 262 6.72 -29.35 9.39
C ASN A 262 6.21 -28.34 10.43
N TRP A 263 5.16 -28.71 11.16
CA TRP A 263 4.48 -27.83 12.11
C TRP A 263 5.43 -27.27 13.18
N ARG A 264 6.40 -28.07 13.68
CA ARG A 264 7.37 -27.61 14.69
C ARG A 264 8.25 -26.48 14.17
N LYS A 265 8.78 -26.60 12.94
CA LYS A 265 9.58 -25.54 12.30
C LYS A 265 8.75 -24.32 11.99
N THR A 266 7.50 -24.50 11.57
CA THR A 266 6.57 -23.39 11.37
C THR A 266 6.38 -22.62 12.68
N LEU A 267 6.05 -23.29 13.78
CA LEU A 267 5.89 -22.66 15.08
C LEU A 267 7.16 -21.95 15.55
N LEU A 268 8.34 -22.56 15.40
CA LEU A 268 9.61 -21.95 15.78
C LEU A 268 9.87 -20.65 14.99
N ASN A 269 9.73 -20.70 13.66
CA ASN A 269 9.95 -19.54 12.80
C ASN A 269 8.94 -18.42 13.09
N THR A 270 7.67 -18.77 13.32
CA THR A 270 6.64 -17.82 13.73
C THR A 270 6.95 -17.22 15.10
N ALA A 271 7.40 -18.02 16.06
CA ALA A 271 7.80 -17.53 17.38
C ALA A 271 8.95 -16.53 17.28
N ILE A 272 9.95 -16.77 16.41
CA ILE A 272 11.04 -15.82 16.16
C ILE A 272 10.50 -14.47 15.66
N ILE A 273 9.60 -14.48 14.66
CA ILE A 273 8.97 -13.24 14.16
C ILE A 273 8.26 -12.51 15.31
N LEU A 274 7.44 -13.23 16.09
CA LEU A 274 6.62 -12.64 17.15
C LEU A 274 7.46 -12.10 18.31
N ILE A 275 8.52 -12.80 18.72
CA ILE A 275 9.44 -12.36 19.77
C ILE A 275 10.15 -11.08 19.35
N VAL A 276 10.68 -11.03 18.12
CA VAL A 276 11.34 -9.83 17.59
C VAL A 276 10.35 -8.68 17.44
N PHE A 277 9.16 -8.96 16.91
CA PHE A 277 8.08 -7.97 16.77
C PHE A 277 7.70 -7.36 18.12
N ALA A 278 7.42 -8.19 19.13
CA ALA A 278 7.09 -7.74 20.48
C ALA A 278 8.25 -6.97 21.11
N GLY A 279 9.48 -7.48 20.99
CA GLY A 279 10.67 -6.85 21.56
C GLY A 279 11.03 -5.50 20.96
N VAL A 280 10.75 -5.26 19.67
CA VAL A 280 10.93 -3.94 19.06
C VAL A 280 9.78 -2.99 19.43
N ASN A 281 8.55 -3.50 19.50
CA ASN A 281 7.39 -2.66 19.82
C ASN A 281 7.44 -2.08 21.24
N THR A 282 8.15 -2.70 22.19
CA THR A 282 8.38 -2.09 23.51
C THR A 282 9.19 -0.80 23.44
N LEU A 283 9.99 -0.61 22.37
CA LEU A 283 10.80 0.58 22.15
C LEU A 283 10.04 1.69 21.43
N TYR A 284 8.83 1.43 20.92
CA TYR A 284 8.09 2.40 20.13
C TYR A 284 7.67 3.63 20.93
N ASN A 285 7.04 3.45 22.09
CA ASN A 285 6.61 4.60 22.91
C ASN A 285 7.81 5.44 23.39
N PRO A 286 8.90 4.87 23.96
CA PRO A 286 10.09 5.65 24.29
C PRO A 286 10.68 6.40 23.10
N PHE A 287 10.63 5.80 21.91
CA PHE A 287 11.09 6.46 20.68
C PHE A 287 10.23 7.67 20.31
N THR A 288 8.90 7.56 20.37
CA THR A 288 8.01 8.68 20.04
C THR A 288 8.01 9.78 21.11
N GLU A 289 8.16 9.41 22.38
CA GLU A 289 8.27 10.34 23.51
C GLU A 289 9.50 11.25 23.41
N LYS A 290 10.60 10.77 22.79
CA LYS A 290 11.77 11.60 22.49
C LYS A 290 11.43 12.83 21.64
N TYR A 291 10.41 12.73 20.79
CA TYR A 291 9.91 13.83 19.96
C TYR A 291 8.76 14.59 20.64
N GLY A 292 8.43 14.28 21.90
CA GLY A 292 7.34 14.92 22.64
C GLY A 292 5.95 14.40 22.28
N PHE A 293 5.82 13.31 21.51
CA PHE A 293 4.51 12.71 21.28
C PHE A 293 4.03 12.01 22.55
N GLU A 294 2.98 12.57 23.14
CA GLU A 294 2.28 11.98 24.28
C GLU A 294 1.16 11.06 23.80
N ARG A 295 0.82 10.06 24.62
CA ARG A 295 -0.33 9.21 24.38
C ARG A 295 -1.41 9.51 25.40
N ASP A 296 -2.61 9.79 24.90
CA ASP A 296 -3.80 9.87 25.72
C ASP A 296 -4.74 8.72 25.37
N ASN A 297 -4.77 7.70 26.23
CA ASN A 297 -5.65 6.55 26.07
C ASN A 297 -7.14 6.95 26.10
N SER A 298 -7.51 8.06 26.74
CA SER A 298 -8.89 8.57 26.76
C SER A 298 -9.30 9.05 25.37
N LEU A 299 -8.38 9.65 24.62
CA LEU A 299 -8.63 10.19 23.28
C LEU A 299 -8.42 9.16 22.17
N GLU A 300 -7.49 8.22 22.33
CA GLU A 300 -7.17 7.19 21.34
C GLU A 300 -8.42 6.35 20.96
N PHE A 301 -8.58 6.11 19.66
CA PHE A 301 -9.67 5.28 19.17
C PHE A 301 -9.30 3.79 19.24
N PRO A 302 -10.13 2.93 19.88
CA PRO A 302 -9.86 1.49 19.93
C PRO A 302 -10.03 0.85 18.56
N GLN A 303 -9.37 -0.29 18.32
CA GLN A 303 -9.49 -1.03 17.05
C GLN A 303 -10.93 -1.41 16.68
N SER A 304 -11.80 -1.57 17.67
CA SER A 304 -13.23 -1.80 17.45
C SER A 304 -13.91 -0.67 16.69
N HIS A 305 -13.41 0.58 16.77
CA HIS A 305 -13.94 1.70 15.99
C HIS A 305 -13.84 1.42 14.49
N TRP A 306 -12.67 0.99 14.02
CA TRP A 306 -12.42 0.68 12.61
C TRP A 306 -13.23 -0.53 12.13
N ILE A 307 -13.43 -1.53 13.00
CA ILE A 307 -14.31 -2.68 12.72
C ILE A 307 -15.77 -2.20 12.60
N MET A 308 -16.24 -1.41 13.55
CA MET A 308 -17.59 -0.85 13.57
C MET A 308 -17.85 -0.02 12.31
N MET A 309 -17.02 0.98 12.06
CA MET A 309 -17.12 1.85 10.88
C MET A 309 -17.00 1.06 9.58
N GLY A 310 -16.11 0.07 9.54
CA GLY A 310 -16.00 -0.87 8.43
C GLY A 310 -17.28 -1.67 8.20
N LEU A 311 -18.11 -1.91 9.21
CA LEU A 311 -19.40 -2.58 9.04
C LEU A 311 -20.51 -1.63 8.58
N LYS A 312 -20.27 -0.32 8.43
CA LYS A 312 -21.31 0.60 7.96
C LYS A 312 -21.55 0.43 6.45
N GLY A 313 -22.79 0.14 6.07
CA GLY A 313 -23.17 0.05 4.65
C GLY A 313 -23.08 1.39 3.91
N PRO A 314 -22.92 1.37 2.57
CA PRO A 314 -22.79 0.17 1.73
C PRO A 314 -21.35 -0.37 1.60
N GLU A 315 -20.33 0.42 1.91
CA GLU A 315 -18.92 0.10 1.58
C GLU A 315 -17.95 0.17 2.77
N GLY A 316 -18.40 0.52 3.96
CA GLY A 316 -17.54 0.61 5.15
C GLY A 316 -16.42 1.64 5.03
N ARG A 317 -16.76 2.82 4.49
CA ARG A 317 -15.82 3.96 4.34
C ARG A 317 -15.74 4.77 5.64
N TYR A 318 -14.78 5.69 5.68
CA TYR A 318 -14.74 6.71 6.72
C TYR A 318 -16.07 7.45 6.79
N ASP A 319 -16.55 7.66 8.02
CA ASP A 319 -17.82 8.33 8.26
C ASP A 319 -17.73 9.21 9.51
N SER A 320 -18.03 10.50 9.33
CA SER A 320 -17.93 11.49 10.39
C SER A 320 -18.92 11.26 11.53
N SER A 321 -20.09 10.64 11.29
CA SER A 321 -21.05 10.34 12.36
C SER A 321 -20.54 9.19 13.24
N GLU A 322 -19.89 8.19 12.65
CA GLU A 322 -19.23 7.10 13.42
C GLU A 322 -18.07 7.63 14.25
N PHE A 323 -17.31 8.58 13.69
CA PHE A 323 -16.27 9.28 14.42
C PHE A 323 -16.83 10.00 15.66
N LEU A 324 -17.87 10.81 15.47
CA LEU A 324 -18.52 11.55 16.57
C LEU A 324 -19.13 10.62 17.60
N TYR A 325 -19.75 9.52 17.16
CA TYR A 325 -20.30 8.50 18.04
C TYR A 325 -19.23 7.90 18.96
N THR A 326 -18.08 7.47 18.41
CA THR A 326 -17.01 6.93 19.27
C THR A 326 -16.35 8.01 20.11
N LYS A 327 -16.22 9.24 19.59
CA LYS A 327 -15.57 10.35 20.31
C LYS A 327 -16.29 10.74 21.60
N GLN A 328 -17.62 10.57 21.67
CA GLN A 328 -18.42 11.04 22.81
C GLN A 328 -18.16 10.28 24.13
N PHE A 329 -17.49 9.13 24.09
CA PHE A 329 -17.22 8.33 25.28
C PHE A 329 -15.84 8.67 25.87
N ASP A 330 -15.78 8.86 27.20
CA ASP A 330 -14.59 9.43 27.87
C ASP A 330 -13.38 8.48 27.98
N THR A 331 -13.58 7.17 27.87
CA THR A 331 -12.52 6.17 28.11
C THR A 331 -12.43 5.18 26.96
N LYS A 332 -11.23 4.66 26.68
CA LYS A 332 -11.00 3.63 25.65
C LYS A 332 -11.90 2.41 25.83
N GLU A 333 -12.12 2.00 27.08
CA GLU A 333 -12.95 0.86 27.46
C GLU A 333 -14.41 1.10 27.08
N LYS A 334 -15.01 2.22 27.53
CA LYS A 334 -16.37 2.63 27.15
C LYS A 334 -16.53 2.78 25.63
N LYS A 335 -15.54 3.39 24.94
CA LYS A 335 -15.50 3.45 23.47
C LYS A 335 -15.55 2.03 22.87
N GLN A 336 -14.79 1.10 23.41
CA GLN A 336 -14.72 -0.26 22.91
C GLN A 336 -16.02 -1.04 23.14
N GLU A 337 -16.65 -0.88 24.30
CA GLU A 337 -17.94 -1.48 24.63
C GLU A 337 -19.04 -0.95 23.70
N ALA A 338 -19.18 0.36 23.58
CA ALA A 338 -20.16 1.00 22.71
C ALA A 338 -19.99 0.62 21.22
N ASN A 339 -18.75 0.49 20.76
CA ASN A 339 -18.47 0.02 19.40
C ASN A 339 -18.85 -1.46 19.21
N LYS A 340 -18.59 -2.32 20.22
CA LYS A 340 -18.93 -3.75 20.17
C LYS A 340 -20.44 -3.99 20.09
N GLU A 341 -21.25 -3.16 20.75
CA GLU A 341 -22.70 -3.22 20.67
C GLU A 341 -23.19 -2.98 19.23
N ILE A 342 -22.74 -1.90 18.58
CA ILE A 342 -23.07 -1.61 17.19
C ILE A 342 -22.54 -2.69 16.24
N ILE A 343 -21.33 -3.21 16.47
CA ILE A 343 -20.78 -4.32 15.68
C ILE A 343 -21.71 -5.53 15.74
N LYS A 344 -22.15 -5.90 16.95
CA LYS A 344 -23.04 -7.06 17.16
C LYS A 344 -24.40 -6.82 16.52
N GLU A 345 -24.96 -5.63 16.67
CA GLU A 345 -26.21 -5.22 16.02
C GLU A 345 -26.11 -5.35 14.50
N ARG A 346 -25.08 -4.76 13.88
CA ARG A 346 -24.87 -4.80 12.42
C ARG A 346 -24.69 -6.22 11.89
N ILE A 347 -23.83 -7.03 12.53
CA ILE A 347 -23.61 -8.43 12.13
C ILE A 347 -24.91 -9.22 12.21
N THR A 348 -25.71 -9.02 13.27
CA THR A 348 -26.98 -9.72 13.46
C THR A 348 -28.03 -9.25 12.44
N SER A 349 -28.14 -7.94 12.22
CA SER A 349 -29.10 -7.33 11.30
C SER A 349 -28.81 -7.69 9.85
N TYR A 350 -27.55 -7.68 9.42
CA TYR A 350 -27.18 -8.03 8.05
C TYR A 350 -27.36 -9.53 7.76
N GLY A 351 -27.12 -10.37 8.77
CA GLY A 351 -27.01 -11.80 8.58
C GLY A 351 -25.93 -12.18 7.54
N PRO A 352 -25.86 -13.46 7.14
CA PRO A 352 -24.83 -13.92 6.20
C PRO A 352 -24.92 -13.25 4.82
N VAL A 353 -26.13 -13.03 4.31
CA VAL A 353 -26.34 -12.46 2.97
C VAL A 353 -25.95 -10.99 2.92
N GLY A 354 -26.41 -10.17 3.87
CA GLY A 354 -26.05 -8.75 3.93
C GLY A 354 -24.55 -8.53 4.19
N LEU A 355 -23.90 -9.41 4.96
CA LEU A 355 -22.44 -9.38 5.12
C LEU A 355 -21.71 -9.71 3.82
N LEU A 356 -22.18 -10.71 3.06
CA LEU A 356 -21.62 -11.01 1.74
C LEU A 356 -21.78 -9.84 0.77
N GLU A 357 -22.93 -9.15 0.79
CA GLU A 357 -23.17 -7.94 0.00
C GLU A 357 -22.22 -6.81 0.40
N LEU A 358 -22.06 -6.53 1.69
CA LEU A 358 -21.11 -5.54 2.20
C LEU A 358 -19.67 -5.85 1.78
N TYR A 359 -19.21 -7.10 1.96
CA TYR A 359 -17.86 -7.49 1.57
C TYR A 359 -17.66 -7.44 0.06
N ASN A 360 -18.70 -7.76 -0.71
CA ASN A 360 -18.67 -7.59 -2.16
C ASN A 360 -18.52 -6.11 -2.52
N MET A 361 -19.33 -5.22 -1.96
CA MET A 361 -19.24 -3.77 -2.21
C MET A 361 -17.88 -3.18 -1.82
N LYS A 362 -17.30 -3.63 -0.70
CA LYS A 362 -15.92 -3.31 -0.31
C LYS A 362 -14.91 -3.76 -1.34
N MET A 363 -14.97 -5.04 -1.72
CA MET A 363 -14.06 -5.63 -2.70
C MET A 363 -14.13 -4.83 -4.01
N LEU A 364 -15.33 -4.48 -4.46
CA LEU A 364 -15.54 -3.64 -5.63
C LEU A 364 -14.93 -2.25 -5.41
N SER A 365 -15.25 -1.56 -4.32
CA SER A 365 -14.68 -0.23 -4.05
C SER A 365 -13.14 -0.22 -4.06
N THR A 366 -12.49 -1.26 -3.55
CA THR A 366 -11.02 -1.33 -3.45
C THR A 366 -10.32 -1.75 -4.75
N TRP A 367 -10.91 -2.67 -5.51
CA TRP A 367 -10.19 -3.37 -6.59
C TRP A 367 -10.64 -3.01 -8.01
N THR A 368 -11.74 -2.28 -8.16
CA THR A 368 -12.31 -1.98 -9.48
C THR A 368 -12.11 -0.54 -9.96
N ASP A 369 -11.59 0.33 -9.11
CA ASP A 369 -11.07 1.64 -9.53
C ASP A 369 -9.58 1.50 -9.86
N GLY A 370 -9.26 1.51 -11.15
CA GLY A 370 -7.89 1.35 -11.64
C GLY A 370 -6.98 2.52 -11.29
N THR A 371 -7.54 3.73 -11.11
CA THR A 371 -6.79 4.91 -10.67
C THR A 371 -6.33 4.77 -9.22
N ARG A 372 -6.92 3.84 -8.46
CA ARG A 372 -6.67 3.71 -7.01
C ARG A 372 -6.90 5.02 -6.24
N ALA A 373 -7.73 5.91 -6.78
CA ALA A 373 -7.98 7.24 -6.24
C ALA A 373 -6.71 8.12 -6.07
N TYR A 374 -5.64 7.91 -6.85
CA TYR A 374 -4.40 8.70 -6.70
C TYR A 374 -4.66 10.22 -6.79
N SER A 375 -5.64 10.64 -7.60
CA SER A 375 -6.01 12.05 -7.79
C SER A 375 -6.80 12.65 -6.62
N TRP A 376 -7.36 11.83 -5.73
CA TRP A 376 -8.10 12.30 -4.55
C TRP A 376 -7.16 12.73 -3.41
N TYR A 377 -5.96 12.15 -3.34
CA TYR A 377 -5.03 12.33 -2.22
C TYR A 377 -4.14 13.58 -2.32
N VAL A 378 -4.28 14.34 -3.40
CA VAL A 378 -3.55 15.58 -3.68
C VAL A 378 -4.53 16.64 -4.17
N LYS A 379 -4.40 17.88 -3.68
CA LYS A 379 -5.45 18.90 -3.90
C LYS A 379 -5.00 20.12 -4.71
N SER A 380 -3.74 20.52 -4.59
CA SER A 380 -3.24 21.72 -5.26
C SER A 380 -1.82 21.51 -5.76
N ALA A 381 -1.59 21.75 -7.05
CA ALA A 381 -0.25 21.80 -7.58
C ALA A 381 0.32 23.22 -7.45
N LYS A 382 1.63 23.31 -7.23
CA LYS A 382 2.36 24.59 -7.23
C LYS A 382 2.35 25.24 -8.62
N GLU A 383 2.45 24.41 -9.65
CA GLU A 383 2.40 24.79 -11.06
C GLU A 383 1.54 23.77 -11.82
N TYR A 384 1.04 24.17 -13.00
CA TYR A 384 0.15 23.35 -13.83
C TYR A 384 0.83 23.01 -15.18
N PRO A 385 1.93 22.23 -15.19
CA PRO A 385 2.58 21.84 -16.43
C PRO A 385 1.76 20.80 -17.20
N VAL A 386 2.18 20.49 -18.44
CA VAL A 386 1.52 19.48 -19.28
C VAL A 386 1.31 18.15 -18.56
N ALA A 387 2.29 17.70 -17.76
CA ALA A 387 2.17 16.47 -16.98
C ALA A 387 1.00 16.52 -15.97
N TYR A 388 0.70 17.68 -15.39
CA TYR A 388 -0.45 17.87 -14.49
C TYR A 388 -1.75 17.66 -15.26
N ASP A 389 -1.91 18.27 -16.44
CA ASP A 389 -3.15 18.14 -17.23
C ASP A 389 -3.48 16.69 -17.57
N PHE A 390 -2.46 15.88 -17.86
CA PHE A 390 -2.63 14.47 -18.22
C PHE A 390 -2.84 13.54 -17.02
N LEU A 391 -2.39 13.90 -15.82
CA LEU A 391 -2.53 13.04 -14.64
C LEU A 391 -3.67 13.49 -13.71
N PHE A 392 -3.91 14.79 -13.59
CA PHE A 392 -4.81 15.40 -12.61
C PHE A 392 -5.79 16.41 -13.21
N GLY A 393 -5.45 17.08 -14.31
CA GLY A 393 -6.27 18.11 -14.96
C GLY A 393 -7.21 17.55 -16.04
N ASP A 394 -7.55 18.39 -17.02
CA ASP A 394 -8.64 18.13 -17.97
C ASP A 394 -8.37 16.96 -18.93
N LYS A 395 -7.10 16.59 -19.14
CA LYS A 395 -6.70 15.49 -20.04
C LYS A 395 -6.53 14.16 -19.29
N LYS A 396 -6.86 14.09 -18.00
CA LYS A 396 -6.71 12.87 -17.18
C LYS A 396 -7.53 11.69 -17.67
N VAL A 397 -8.54 11.89 -18.52
CA VAL A 397 -9.36 10.82 -19.10
C VAL A 397 -8.52 9.70 -19.72
N PHE A 398 -7.37 10.02 -20.31
CA PHE A 398 -6.44 9.04 -20.88
C PHE A 398 -5.70 8.26 -19.79
N ALA A 399 -5.21 8.95 -18.75
CA ALA A 399 -4.55 8.32 -17.61
C ALA A 399 -5.52 7.44 -16.81
N ASP A 400 -6.74 7.91 -16.60
CA ASP A 400 -7.80 7.17 -15.91
C ASP A 400 -8.21 5.93 -16.71
N ALA A 401 -8.42 6.08 -18.03
CA ALA A 401 -8.76 4.96 -18.90
C ALA A 401 -7.64 3.90 -18.96
N PHE A 402 -6.39 4.34 -19.00
CA PHE A 402 -5.24 3.44 -19.02
C PHE A 402 -5.00 2.78 -17.66
N SER A 403 -5.22 3.49 -16.54
CA SER A 403 -5.14 2.92 -15.19
C SER A 403 -6.18 1.81 -14.96
N GLN A 404 -7.30 1.88 -15.68
CA GLN A 404 -8.40 0.94 -15.57
C GLN A 404 -8.14 -0.43 -16.21
N ILE A 405 -7.16 -0.52 -17.10
CA ILE A 405 -6.83 -1.70 -17.90
C ILE A 405 -5.53 -2.29 -17.41
#